data_AF-A0A1H6YSS2-F1
#
_entry.id   AF-A0A1H6YSS2-F1
#
_cell.length_a   1.000
_cell.length_b   1.000
_cell.length_c   1.000
_cell.angle_alpha   90.00
_cell.angle_beta   90.00
_cell.angle_gamma   90.00
#
_symmetry.space_group_name_H-M   'P 1'
#
loop_
_entity.id
_entity.type
_entity.pdbx_description
1 polymer ?
#
loop_
_entity_poly.entity_id
_entity_poly.type
_entity_poly.pdbx_seq_one_letter_code
_entity_poly.pdbx_strand_id
1 'polypeptide(L)'
;MNVKFESVLTDEQWTRVSQIFDREPKVETRGRPGYRNRDVFECVLWVISNGVPWSALPTRTPDFRTCHRRFKIWSQKGLLAEALPQLFGESADTMLQSIKTRSRLRRQASSARQHGQSLEAVRRM
;
A
#
# COMPACT_ATOMS: atom_id res chain seq x y z
N MET A 1 24.68 6.80 7.81
CA MET A 1 24.87 5.75 6.78
C MET A 1 23.82 5.93 5.69
N ASN A 2 24.24 6.30 4.48
CA ASN A 2 23.35 6.42 3.31
C ASN A 2 23.11 5.02 2.74
N VAL A 3 22.03 4.37 3.16
CA VAL A 3 21.58 3.14 2.52
C VAL A 3 21.01 3.55 1.14
N LYS A 4 21.71 3.24 0.06
CA LYS A 4 21.15 3.38 -1.29
C LYS A 4 19.97 2.41 -1.39
N PHE A 5 18.84 2.92 -1.85
CA PHE A 5 17.73 2.06 -2.25
C PHE A 5 18.13 1.44 -3.60
N GLU A 6 18.55 0.19 -3.57
CA GLU A 6 18.86 -0.57 -4.77
C GLU A 6 17.56 -1.17 -5.30
N SER A 7 17.36 -1.07 -6.63
CA SER A 7 16.17 -1.58 -7.31
C SER A 7 16.00 -3.06 -6.98
N VAL A 8 14.98 -3.39 -6.20
CA VAL A 8 14.74 -4.78 -5.75
C VAL A 8 14.11 -5.63 -6.86
N LEU A 9 13.58 -4.99 -7.91
CA LEU A 9 12.98 -5.65 -9.07
C LEU A 9 13.85 -5.49 -10.32
N THR A 10 13.97 -6.57 -11.09
CA THR A 10 14.49 -6.48 -12.45
C THR A 10 13.45 -5.84 -13.38
N ASP A 11 13.91 -5.34 -14.53
CA ASP A 11 13.02 -4.78 -15.55
C ASP A 11 11.99 -5.80 -16.05
N GLU A 12 12.40 -7.06 -16.16
CA GLU A 12 11.52 -8.17 -16.55
C GLU A 12 10.44 -8.44 -15.49
N GLN A 13 10.84 -8.50 -14.22
CA GLN A 13 9.90 -8.66 -13.11
C GLN A 13 8.90 -7.50 -13.07
N TRP A 14 9.39 -6.27 -13.22
CA TRP A 14 8.52 -5.11 -13.27
C TRP A 14 7.55 -5.18 -14.46
N THR A 15 8.03 -5.52 -15.65
CA THR A 15 7.20 -5.65 -16.86
C THR A 15 6.04 -6.62 -16.69
N ARG A 16 6.23 -7.72 -15.95
CA ARG A 16 5.17 -8.71 -15.68
C ARG A 16 4.01 -8.10 -14.89
N VAL A 17 4.30 -7.23 -13.93
CA VAL A 17 3.28 -6.68 -13.02
C VAL A 17 2.87 -5.24 -13.31
N SER A 18 3.59 -4.52 -14.18
CA SER A 18 3.37 -3.09 -14.41
C SER A 18 1.94 -2.79 -14.87
N GLN A 19 1.39 -3.65 -15.73
CA GLN A 19 0.03 -3.54 -16.25
C GLN A 19 -1.04 -3.54 -15.16
N ILE A 20 -0.80 -4.21 -14.03
CA ILE A 20 -1.72 -4.25 -12.89
C ILE A 20 -1.85 -2.85 -12.26
N PHE A 21 -0.73 -2.12 -12.18
CA PHE A 21 -0.67 -0.79 -11.58
C PHE A 21 -1.08 0.33 -12.55
N ASP A 22 -0.95 0.11 -13.85
CA ASP A 22 -1.37 1.06 -14.88
C ASP A 22 -2.89 1.14 -15.04
N ARG A 23 -3.63 0.16 -14.49
CA ARG A 23 -5.10 0.22 -14.34
C ARG A 23 -5.55 1.34 -13.41
N GLU A 24 -4.67 1.88 -12.56
CA GLU A 24 -5.01 3.01 -11.72
C GLU A 24 -4.98 4.30 -12.54
N PRO A 25 -6.10 5.06 -12.59
CA PRO A 25 -6.10 6.34 -13.30
C PRO A 25 -5.01 7.22 -12.70
N LYS A 26 -4.10 7.71 -13.57
CA LYS A 26 -3.10 8.69 -13.17
C LYS A 26 -3.86 9.88 -12.62
N VAL A 27 -3.67 10.18 -11.33
CA VAL A 27 -4.17 11.43 -10.77
C VAL A 27 -3.43 12.54 -11.49
N GLU A 28 -4.12 13.23 -12.40
CA GLU A 28 -3.63 14.45 -13.04
C GLU A 28 -3.33 15.44 -11.92
N THR A 29 -2.04 15.55 -11.61
CA THR A 29 -1.56 16.45 -10.58
C THR A 29 -1.13 17.71 -11.29
N ARG A 30 -1.81 18.83 -11.03
CA ARG A 30 -1.30 20.15 -11.43
C ARG A 30 -0.01 20.39 -10.64
N GLY A 31 1.15 20.22 -11.28
CA GLY A 31 2.46 20.44 -10.67
C GLY A 31 3.49 19.33 -10.95
N ARG A 32 4.33 19.01 -9.95
CA ARG A 32 5.43 18.04 -10.07
C ARG A 32 4.90 16.68 -10.53
N PRO A 33 5.50 16.06 -11.57
CA PRO A 33 5.14 14.71 -11.98
C PRO A 33 5.17 13.76 -10.79
N GLY A 34 4.09 13.02 -10.56
CA GLY A 34 4.04 12.02 -9.49
C GLY A 34 5.12 10.95 -9.66
N TYR A 35 5.49 10.28 -8.56
CA TYR A 35 6.44 9.17 -8.60
C TYR A 35 5.96 8.03 -9.50
N ARG A 36 6.89 7.32 -10.14
CA ARG A 36 6.56 6.16 -10.99
C ARG A 36 5.95 5.05 -10.13
N ASN A 37 5.08 4.23 -10.73
CA ASN A 37 4.48 3.11 -10.02
C ASN A 37 5.54 2.12 -9.53
N ARG A 38 6.59 1.88 -10.34
CA ARG A 38 7.73 1.04 -9.97
C ARG A 38 8.39 1.50 -8.68
N ASP A 39 8.88 2.74 -8.65
CA ASP A 39 9.60 3.28 -7.50
C ASP A 39 8.78 3.17 -6.21
N VAL A 40 7.47 3.45 -6.31
CA VAL A 40 6.58 3.33 -5.15
C VAL A 40 6.35 1.87 -4.77
N PHE A 41 6.19 0.98 -5.74
CA PHE A 41 5.99 -0.44 -5.49
C PHE A 41 7.23 -1.09 -4.86
N GLU A 42 8.44 -0.74 -5.30
CA GLU A 42 9.67 -1.20 -4.68
C GLU A 42 9.76 -0.74 -3.21
N CYS A 43 9.37 0.50 -2.88
CA CYS A 43 9.28 0.94 -1.48
C CYS A 43 8.30 0.12 -0.66
N VAL A 44 7.14 -0.21 -1.26
CA VAL A 44 6.12 -1.05 -0.62
C VAL A 44 6.68 -2.44 -0.33
N LEU A 45 7.36 -3.06 -1.30
CA LEU A 45 8.03 -4.35 -1.12
C LEU A 45 9.03 -4.28 0.02
N TRP A 46 9.90 -3.27 0.04
CA TRP A 46 10.92 -3.13 1.07
C TRP A 46 10.30 -3.03 2.47
N VAL A 47 9.27 -2.21 2.64
CA VAL A 47 8.58 -2.05 3.93
C VAL A 47 7.90 -3.33 4.40
N ILE A 48 7.29 -4.09 3.47
CA ILE A 48 6.60 -5.35 3.80
C ILE A 48 7.60 -6.44 4.11
N SER A 49 8.65 -6.61 3.30
CA SER A 49 9.67 -7.65 3.48
C SER A 49 10.46 -7.47 4.77
N ASN A 50 10.76 -6.23 5.15
CA ASN A 50 11.53 -5.94 6.37
C ASN A 50 10.66 -5.74 7.61
N GLY A 51 9.34 -5.62 7.47
CA GLY A 51 8.44 -5.42 8.62
C GLY A 51 8.59 -4.07 9.33
N VAL A 52 9.24 -3.09 8.71
CA VAL A 52 9.56 -1.77 9.33
C VAL A 52 8.45 -0.72 9.15
N PRO A 53 8.45 0.38 9.93
CA PRO A 53 7.54 1.50 9.69
C PRO A 53 7.89 2.27 8.42
N TRP A 54 6.90 2.95 7.81
CA TRP A 54 7.09 3.75 6.59
C TRP A 54 8.13 4.87 6.75
N SER A 55 8.29 5.42 7.96
CA SER A 55 9.29 6.44 8.28
C SER A 55 10.74 5.94 8.22
N ALA A 56 10.95 4.61 8.17
CA ALA A 56 12.27 4.01 8.03
C ALA A 56 12.73 3.89 6.57
N LEU A 57 11.93 4.33 5.59
CA LEU A 57 12.32 4.33 4.19
C LEU A 57 13.61 5.16 3.98
N PRO A 58 14.59 4.65 3.21
CA PRO A 58 15.83 5.38 2.94
C PRO A 58 15.60 6.73 2.25
N THR A 59 16.49 7.71 2.47
CA THR A 59 16.33 9.09 1.99
C THR A 59 16.24 9.23 0.45
N ARG A 60 16.69 8.22 -0.33
CA ARG A 60 16.65 8.23 -1.80
C ARG A 60 15.39 7.60 -2.41
N THR A 61 14.41 7.20 -1.59
CA THR A 61 13.15 6.68 -2.08
C THR A 61 12.14 7.80 -2.36
N PRO A 62 11.06 7.51 -3.11
CA PRO A 62 9.85 8.30 -3.03
C PRO A 62 9.43 8.63 -1.60
N ASP A 63 8.75 9.77 -1.45
CA ASP A 63 8.23 10.23 -0.15
C ASP A 63 7.36 9.16 0.52
N PHE A 64 7.65 8.85 1.80
CA PHE A 64 6.99 7.76 2.51
C PHE A 64 5.47 7.95 2.64
N ARG A 65 4.97 9.20 2.68
CA ARG A 65 3.53 9.48 2.73
C ARG A 65 2.88 9.10 1.41
N THR A 66 3.56 9.37 0.30
CA THR A 66 3.12 8.94 -1.03
C THR A 66 3.11 7.42 -1.15
N CYS A 67 4.16 6.73 -0.71
CA CYS A 67 4.22 5.27 -0.69
C CYS A 67 3.09 4.67 0.14
N HIS A 68 2.88 5.16 1.37
CA HIS A 68 1.84 4.66 2.25
C HIS A 68 0.42 4.91 1.68
N ARG A 69 0.20 6.05 1.01
CA ARG A 69 -1.07 6.35 0.34
C ARG A 69 -1.35 5.37 -0.80
N ARG A 70 -0.38 5.15 -1.69
CA ARG A 70 -0.53 4.19 -2.80
C ARG A 70 -0.69 2.76 -2.29
N PHE A 71 0.10 2.36 -1.29
CA PHE A 71 -0.07 1.07 -0.62
C PHE A 71 -1.51 0.83 -0.17
N LYS A 72 -2.13 1.81 0.50
CA LYS A 72 -3.53 1.69 0.95
C LYS A 72 -4.48 1.50 -0.22
N ILE A 73 -4.33 2.30 -1.28
CA ILE A 73 -5.19 2.21 -2.46
C ILE A 73 -5.02 0.85 -3.15
N TRP A 74 -3.79 0.42 -3.39
CA TRP A 74 -3.47 -0.86 -4.03
C TRP A 74 -3.90 -2.06 -3.20
N SER A 75 -3.75 -2.00 -1.88
CA SER A 75 -4.25 -3.03 -0.97
C SER A 75 -5.78 -3.12 -0.99
N GLN A 76 -6.49 -1.99 -1.03
CA GLN A 76 -7.95 -1.95 -1.10
C GLN A 76 -8.50 -2.43 -2.44
N LYS A 77 -7.81 -2.10 -3.53
CA LYS A 77 -8.15 -2.53 -4.89
C LYS A 77 -7.72 -3.96 -5.23
N GLY A 78 -7.02 -4.65 -4.31
CA GLY A 78 -6.52 -6.01 -4.53
C GLY A 78 -5.30 -6.11 -5.46
N LEU A 79 -4.73 -4.99 -5.91
CA LEU A 79 -3.60 -4.98 -6.86
C LEU A 79 -2.36 -5.67 -6.28
N LEU A 80 -2.10 -5.51 -4.97
CA LEU A 80 -0.99 -6.22 -4.31
C LEU A 80 -1.24 -7.73 -4.23
N ALA A 81 -2.49 -8.16 -4.09
CA ALA A 81 -2.87 -9.56 -4.08
C ALA A 81 -2.75 -10.21 -5.47
N GLU A 82 -2.91 -9.43 -6.53
CA GLU A 82 -2.69 -9.86 -7.92
C GLU A 82 -1.20 -9.88 -8.30
N ALA A 83 -0.44 -8.87 -7.87
CA ALA A 83 0.96 -8.68 -8.29
C ALA A 83 1.96 -9.58 -7.55
N LEU A 84 1.82 -9.76 -6.23
CA LEU A 84 2.83 -10.48 -5.43
C LEU A 84 3.00 -11.95 -5.83
N PRO A 85 1.94 -12.74 -6.09
CA PRO A 85 2.09 -14.13 -6.53
C PRO A 85 2.83 -14.27 -7.87
N GLN A 86 2.67 -13.30 -8.78
CA GLN A 86 3.35 -13.32 -10.08
C GLN A 86 4.87 -13.07 -9.97
N LEU A 87 5.31 -12.46 -8.88
CA LEU A 87 6.72 -12.16 -8.64
C LEU A 87 7.40 -13.21 -7.75
N PHE A 88 6.70 -13.70 -6.73
CA PHE A 88 7.30 -14.48 -5.65
C PHE A 88 6.69 -15.88 -5.45
N GLY A 89 5.68 -16.27 -6.24
CA GLY A 89 5.03 -17.57 -6.13
C GLY A 89 4.52 -17.83 -4.71
N GLU A 90 4.86 -18.99 -4.15
CA GLU A 90 4.47 -19.42 -2.79
C GLU A 90 4.98 -18.48 -1.68
N SER A 91 6.09 -17.77 -1.92
CA SER A 91 6.61 -16.80 -0.93
C SER A 91 5.73 -15.55 -0.83
N ALA A 92 4.82 -15.32 -1.77
CA ALA A 92 3.88 -14.20 -1.74
C ALA A 92 2.90 -14.29 -0.57
N ASP A 93 2.55 -15.49 -0.09
CA ASP A 93 1.59 -15.69 0.99
C ASP A 93 2.00 -14.97 2.27
N THR A 94 3.28 -15.09 2.65
CA THR A 94 3.84 -14.40 3.83
C THR A 94 3.72 -12.88 3.68
N MET A 95 4.03 -12.35 2.50
CA MET A 95 3.91 -10.91 2.21
C MET A 95 2.44 -10.45 2.29
N LEU A 96 1.52 -11.24 1.74
CA LEU A 96 0.08 -10.96 1.79
C LEU A 96 -0.48 -11.01 3.21
N GLN A 97 0.00 -11.92 4.07
CA GLN A 97 -0.38 -11.92 5.49
C GLN A 97 0.14 -10.66 6.20
N SER A 98 1.37 -10.23 5.95
CA SER A 98 1.89 -8.95 6.46
C SER A 98 1.06 -7.74 6.03
N ILE A 99 0.64 -7.69 4.76
CA ILE A 99 -0.29 -6.66 4.25
C ILE A 99 -1.61 -6.72 5.01
N LYS A 100 -2.20 -7.91 5.15
CA LYS A 100 -3.48 -8.10 5.85
C LYS A 100 -3.36 -7.66 7.31
N THR A 101 -2.31 -8.01 8.03
CA THR A 101 -2.09 -7.58 9.42
C THR A 101 -2.03 -6.05 9.53
N ARG A 102 -1.24 -5.41 8.65
CA ARG A 102 -1.13 -3.94 8.59
C ARG A 102 -2.44 -3.24 8.20
N SER A 103 -3.26 -3.86 7.36
CA SER A 103 -4.57 -3.34 6.94
C SER A 103 -5.70 -3.64 7.96
N ARG A 104 -5.63 -4.76 8.69
CA ARG A 104 -6.63 -5.21 9.69
C ARG A 104 -6.65 -4.31 10.93
N LEU A 105 -5.53 -3.71 11.31
CA LEU A 105 -5.46 -2.71 12.38
C LEU A 105 -6.43 -1.52 12.19
N ARG A 106 -7.05 -1.35 11.02
CA ARG A 106 -8.03 -0.28 10.76
C ARG A 106 -9.50 -0.74 10.65
N ARG A 107 -9.84 -2.03 10.53
CA ARG A 107 -11.27 -2.42 10.57
C ARG A 107 -11.91 -2.19 11.95
N GLN A 108 -11.13 -2.29 13.03
CA GLN A 108 -11.61 -1.96 14.38
C GLN A 108 -11.77 -0.45 14.64
N ALA A 109 -11.22 0.43 13.78
CA ALA A 109 -11.30 1.88 13.98
C ALA A 109 -12.48 2.56 13.25
N SER A 110 -13.24 1.83 12.42
CA SER A 110 -14.40 2.37 11.68
C SER A 110 -15.77 1.88 12.17
N SER A 111 -15.85 0.91 13.09
CA SER A 111 -17.11 0.55 13.77
C SER A 111 -17.44 1.42 15.00
N ALA A 112 -16.53 2.30 15.44
CA ALA A 112 -16.74 3.18 16.60
C ALA A 112 -17.42 4.53 16.27
N ARG A 113 -18.12 4.65 15.13
CA ARG A 113 -18.89 5.87 14.77
C ARG A 113 -20.37 5.64 14.45
N GLN A 114 -20.90 4.43 14.63
CA GLN A 114 -22.32 4.13 14.36
C GLN A 114 -23.15 3.72 15.60
N HIS A 115 -22.63 3.90 16.82
CA HIS A 115 -23.37 3.69 18.08
C HIS A 115 -23.59 5.01 18.83
N GLY A 116 -24.11 6.03 18.14
CA GLY A 116 -24.39 7.35 18.72
C GLY A 116 -25.69 8.00 18.22
N GLN A 117 -26.56 7.27 17.54
CA GLN A 117 -27.87 7.75 17.09
C GLN A 117 -28.89 6.60 17.19
N SER A 118 -29.24 6.17 18.41
CA SER A 118 -30.46 5.36 18.62
C SER A 118 -30.87 5.28 20.10
N LEU A 119 -30.86 6.41 20.83
CA LEU A 119 -31.46 6.48 22.18
C LEU A 119 -32.18 7.83 22.45
N GLU A 120 -32.76 8.44 21.42
CA GLU A 120 -33.63 9.64 21.54
C GLU A 120 -34.94 9.43 20.75
N ALA A 121 -35.53 8.23 20.82
CA ALA A 121 -36.83 7.95 20.18
C ALA A 121 -37.84 7.22 21.08
N VAL A 122 -37.55 7.04 22.38
CA VAL A 122 -38.48 6.41 23.34
C VAL A 122 -38.80 7.35 24.51
N ARG A 123 -38.66 8.67 24.33
CA ARG A 123 -39.04 9.67 25.35
C ARG A 123 -39.82 10.83 24.73
N ARG A 124 -41.05 10.52 24.31
CA ARG A 124 -42.25 11.37 24.15
C ARG A 124 -43.32 10.38 23.68
N MET A 125 -44.05 9.79 24.63
CA MET A 125 -45.46 10.13 24.93
C MET A 125 -46.34 10.06 23.69
#